data_AF-A0A3R7N138-F1
#
_entry.id   AF-A0A3R7N138-F1
#
_cell.length_a   1.000
_cell.length_b   1.000
_cell.length_c   1.000
_cell.angle_alpha   90.00
_cell.angle_beta   90.00
_cell.angle_gamma   90.00
#
_symmetry.space_group_name_H-M   'P 1'
#
loop_
_entity.id
_entity.type
_entity.pdbx_description
1 polymer ?
#
loop_
_entity_poly.entity_id
_entity_poly.type
_entity_poly.pdbx_seq_one_letter_code
_entity_poly.pdbx_strand_id
1 'polypeptide(L)'
;MRRTIAALTATPERFSILGTTYARPKRNGFGRGNKMRSKPSDNVAWYDKGPVEWLPRPVRLTYDHLDQLRHWMMRETLDGKTEEFNRIRDMHREWSQHPLMPVLGDVEPKFPLNLFKQNHRAKRRFLVRWHKANTPAHWLWLPRGPTVLTPLHHTNPSQYPESWRQMVRKKK
;
A
#
# COMPACT_ATOMS: atom_id res chain seq x y z
N MET A 1 57.38 -22.96 -11.44
CA MET A 1 55.94 -23.17 -11.13
C MET A 1 55.82 -24.25 -10.06
N ARG A 2 55.50 -23.90 -8.80
CA ARG A 2 55.22 -24.90 -7.75
C ARG A 2 53.79 -25.43 -7.95
N ARG A 3 53.68 -26.68 -8.42
CA ARG A 3 52.41 -27.41 -8.50
C ARG A 3 52.03 -27.87 -7.09
N THR A 4 50.99 -27.28 -6.51
CA THR A 4 50.30 -27.81 -5.33
C THR A 4 49.57 -29.09 -5.74
N ILE A 5 50.19 -30.24 -5.47
CA ILE A 5 49.54 -31.55 -5.61
C ILE A 5 48.57 -31.68 -4.43
N ALA A 6 47.28 -31.48 -4.67
CA ALA A 6 46.26 -31.85 -3.71
C ALA A 6 46.27 -33.38 -3.59
N ALA A 7 46.72 -33.89 -2.44
CA ALA A 7 46.69 -35.32 -2.18
C ALA A 7 45.22 -35.79 -2.12
N LEU A 8 44.78 -36.55 -3.12
CA LEU A 8 43.50 -37.27 -3.10
C LEU A 8 43.68 -38.53 -2.23
N THR A 9 43.59 -38.35 -0.92
CA THR A 9 43.52 -39.47 0.04
C THR A 9 42.07 -39.91 0.23
N ALA A 10 41.82 -41.22 0.41
CA ALA A 10 40.48 -41.76 0.65
C ALA A 10 39.87 -41.16 1.94
N THR A 11 38.59 -40.77 1.89
CA THR A 11 37.85 -40.36 3.08
C THR A 11 37.77 -41.52 4.07
N PRO A 12 38.21 -41.34 5.33
CA PRO A 12 38.20 -42.42 6.32
C PRO A 12 36.77 -42.80 6.69
N GLU A 13 36.57 -44.06 7.10
CA GLU A 13 35.24 -44.56 7.50
C GLU A 13 34.66 -43.85 8.73
N ARG A 14 35.52 -43.35 9.63
CA ARG A 14 35.14 -42.68 10.87
C ARG A 14 36.10 -41.55 11.19
N PHE A 15 35.59 -40.55 11.91
CA PHE A 15 36.41 -39.46 12.45
C PHE A 15 36.36 -39.48 13.98
N SER A 16 37.51 -39.64 14.63
CA SER A 16 37.60 -39.78 16.10
C SER A 16 37.29 -38.48 16.87
N ILE A 17 37.48 -37.32 16.23
CA ILE A 17 37.31 -36.00 16.86
C ILE A 17 36.24 -35.16 16.14
N LEU A 18 35.93 -35.46 14.88
CA LEU A 18 34.88 -34.78 14.14
C LEU A 18 33.52 -35.39 14.50
N GLY A 19 32.61 -34.58 15.04
CA GLY A 19 31.27 -35.02 15.44
C GLY A 19 31.13 -35.47 16.90
N THR A 20 32.22 -35.51 17.67
CA THR A 20 32.17 -35.77 19.13
C THR A 20 31.81 -34.52 19.94
N THR A 21 32.01 -33.33 19.38
CA THR A 21 31.62 -32.06 20.02
C THR A 21 30.10 -31.88 20.06
N TYR A 22 29.58 -31.29 21.13
CA TYR A 22 28.15 -31.01 21.28
C TYR A 22 27.58 -30.21 20.10
N ALA A 23 26.51 -30.72 19.49
CA ALA A 23 25.88 -30.09 18.34
C ALA A 23 25.29 -28.72 18.71
N ARG A 24 25.47 -27.72 17.85
CA ARG A 24 24.89 -26.40 18.09
C ARG A 24 23.36 -26.47 18.11
N PRO A 25 22.68 -25.81 19.08
CA PRO A 25 21.23 -25.86 19.16
C PRO A 25 20.60 -25.15 17.95
N LYS A 26 19.48 -25.71 17.47
CA LYS A 26 18.64 -25.04 16.48
C LYS A 26 17.95 -23.83 17.13
N ARG A 27 17.72 -22.78 16.35
CA ARG A 27 16.98 -21.60 16.84
C ARG A 27 15.49 -21.93 17.01
N ASN A 28 14.88 -21.43 18.08
CA ASN A 28 13.44 -21.58 18.36
C ASN A 28 12.60 -20.38 17.90
N GLY A 29 13.24 -19.30 17.45
CA GLY A 29 12.56 -18.09 17.01
C GLY A 29 13.37 -17.29 16.01
N PHE A 30 12.81 -16.15 15.62
CA PHE A 30 13.33 -15.29 14.55
C PHE A 30 13.62 -13.87 15.06
N GLY A 31 14.17 -13.03 14.18
CA GLY A 31 14.38 -11.61 14.45
C GLY A 31 15.33 -11.33 15.62
N ARG A 32 15.11 -10.19 16.30
CA ARG A 32 16.01 -9.72 17.37
C ARG A 32 16.20 -10.77 18.46
N GLY A 33 17.44 -11.21 18.64
CA GLY A 33 17.82 -12.22 19.64
C GLY A 33 17.24 -13.61 19.38
N ASN A 34 16.76 -13.91 18.17
CA ASN A 34 16.13 -15.19 17.79
C ASN A 34 14.95 -15.61 18.69
N LYS A 35 14.21 -14.63 19.24
CA LYS A 35 13.12 -14.86 20.20
C LYS A 35 11.75 -14.41 19.72
N MET A 36 11.62 -13.85 18.51
CA MET A 36 10.32 -13.46 17.98
C MET A 36 9.57 -14.67 17.43
N ARG A 37 8.30 -14.79 17.82
CA ARG A 37 7.35 -15.76 17.26
C ARG A 37 6.89 -15.32 15.86
N SER A 38 6.68 -16.28 14.97
CA SER A 38 5.99 -16.05 13.70
C SER A 38 4.49 -15.95 13.97
N LYS A 39 3.93 -14.74 13.88
CA LYS A 39 2.50 -14.45 14.06
C LYS A 39 2.09 -13.27 13.20
N PRO A 40 0.78 -13.07 12.91
CA PRO A 40 0.30 -11.84 12.31
C PRO A 40 0.81 -10.62 13.09
N SER A 41 1.28 -9.61 12.36
CA SER A 41 1.87 -8.40 12.91
C SER A 41 1.07 -7.17 12.50
N ASP A 42 1.36 -6.02 13.12
CA ASP A 42 0.70 -4.77 12.76
C ASP A 42 0.94 -4.40 11.27
N ASN A 43 2.05 -4.88 10.67
CA ASN A 43 2.43 -4.66 9.26
C ASN A 43 1.69 -5.55 8.24
N VAL A 44 0.79 -6.43 8.69
CA VAL A 44 -0.06 -7.23 7.78
C VAL A 44 -1.02 -6.28 7.07
N ALA A 45 -1.08 -6.33 5.74
CA ALA A 45 -2.05 -5.54 4.98
C ALA A 45 -3.46 -6.14 5.06
N TRP A 46 -4.47 -5.29 5.05
CA TRP A 46 -5.87 -5.64 4.86
C TRP A 46 -6.28 -5.33 3.42
N TYR A 47 -6.73 -6.35 2.68
CA TYR A 47 -7.08 -6.26 1.25
C TYR A 47 -8.60 -6.22 1.02
N ASP A 48 -9.37 -6.25 2.10
CA ASP A 48 -10.84 -6.35 2.13
C ASP A 48 -11.54 -4.98 2.30
N LYS A 49 -10.78 -3.88 2.40
CA LYS A 49 -11.29 -2.57 2.85
C LYS A 49 -11.06 -1.43 1.85
N GLY A 50 -11.49 -1.62 0.62
CA GLY A 50 -11.41 -0.64 -0.46
C GLY A 50 -10.37 -1.01 -1.52
N PRO A 51 -10.10 -0.11 -2.49
CA PRO A 51 -9.23 -0.40 -3.62
C PRO A 51 -7.74 -0.46 -3.26
N VAL A 52 -7.33 0.22 -2.18
CA VAL A 52 -5.94 0.25 -1.71
C VAL A 52 -5.81 -0.63 -0.47
N GLU A 53 -4.77 -1.45 -0.41
CA GLU A 53 -4.49 -2.24 0.78
C GLU A 53 -4.16 -1.35 1.99
N TRP A 54 -4.55 -1.76 3.19
CA TRP A 54 -4.41 -0.91 4.37
C TRP A 54 -3.56 -1.54 5.48
N LEU A 55 -2.53 -0.87 6.02
CA LEU A 55 -1.97 0.42 5.57
C LEU A 55 -1.28 0.27 4.20
N PRO A 56 -1.24 1.33 3.37
CA PRO A 56 -0.65 1.25 2.04
C PRO A 56 0.83 0.92 2.12
N ARG A 57 1.29 0.03 1.24
CA ARG A 57 2.71 -0.25 1.12
C ARG A 57 3.44 0.94 0.47
N PRO A 58 4.76 1.06 0.65
CA PRO A 58 5.53 2.09 -0.05
C PRO A 58 5.41 1.93 -1.57
N VAL A 59 4.91 2.96 -2.24
CA VAL A 59 4.81 3.05 -3.71
C VAL A 59 5.71 4.19 -4.20
N ARG A 60 6.36 4.01 -5.35
CA ARG A 60 7.23 5.02 -5.98
C ARG A 60 6.80 5.28 -7.40
N LEU A 61 6.30 6.47 -7.67
CA LEU A 61 6.05 6.96 -9.03
C LEU A 61 7.32 7.63 -9.56
N THR A 62 7.74 7.28 -10.78
CA THR A 62 9.01 7.73 -11.38
C THR A 62 8.72 8.38 -12.74
N TYR A 63 9.70 9.11 -13.28
CA TYR A 63 9.58 9.70 -14.63
C TYR A 63 9.33 8.66 -15.72
N ASP A 64 9.94 7.48 -15.61
CA ASP A 64 9.69 6.36 -16.52
C ASP A 64 8.20 5.97 -16.55
N HIS A 65 7.54 5.88 -15.39
CA HIS A 65 6.11 5.63 -15.33
C HIS A 65 5.28 6.76 -15.94
N LEU A 66 5.72 8.02 -15.85
CA LEU A 66 5.04 9.16 -16.46
C LEU A 66 5.14 9.14 -17.99
N ASP A 67 6.30 8.78 -18.54
CA ASP A 67 6.48 8.63 -19.98
C ASP A 67 5.64 7.48 -20.53
N GLN A 68 5.60 6.34 -19.83
CA GLN A 68 4.73 5.22 -20.16
C GLN A 68 3.25 5.62 -20.10
N LEU A 69 2.83 6.35 -19.06
CA LEU A 69 1.47 6.84 -18.91
C LEU A 69 1.11 7.80 -20.06
N ARG A 70 1.99 8.72 -20.43
CA ARG A 70 1.77 9.65 -21.55
C ARG A 70 1.58 8.91 -22.87
N HIS A 71 2.44 7.92 -23.16
CA HIS A 71 2.31 7.10 -24.37
C HIS A 71 1.02 6.29 -24.38
N TRP A 72 0.63 5.72 -23.24
CA TRP A 72 -0.65 5.02 -23.09
C TRP A 72 -1.84 5.96 -23.36
N MET A 73 -1.87 7.14 -22.72
CA MET A 73 -2.94 8.13 -22.91
C MET A 73 -3.06 8.57 -24.39
N MET A 74 -1.93 8.79 -25.06
CA MET A 74 -1.92 9.14 -26.48
C MET A 74 -2.54 8.03 -27.33
N ARG A 75 -2.15 6.77 -27.10
CA ARG A 75 -2.67 5.62 -27.85
C ARG A 75 -4.17 5.44 -27.65
N GLU A 76 -4.65 5.47 -26.40
CA GLU A 76 -6.08 5.35 -26.09
C GLU A 76 -6.91 6.48 -26.73
N THR A 77 -6.36 7.69 -26.75
CA THR A 77 -7.02 8.86 -27.37
C THR A 77 -7.14 8.68 -28.90
N LEU A 78 -6.07 8.21 -29.56
CA LEU A 78 -6.06 7.99 -31.01
C LEU A 78 -6.95 6.80 -31.43
N ASP A 79 -7.02 5.76 -30.59
CA ASP A 79 -7.90 4.60 -30.79
C ASP A 79 -9.38 4.93 -30.50
N GLY A 80 -9.68 6.11 -29.95
CA GLY A 80 -11.04 6.52 -29.58
C GLY A 80 -11.61 5.76 -28.38
N LYS A 81 -10.77 5.14 -27.55
CA LYS A 81 -11.17 4.38 -26.36
C LYS A 81 -11.33 5.33 -25.17
N THR A 82 -12.54 5.39 -24.62
CA THR A 82 -12.90 6.36 -23.57
C THR A 82 -13.32 5.74 -22.25
N GLU A 83 -13.41 4.41 -22.15
CA GLU A 83 -13.88 3.72 -20.95
C GLU A 83 -12.95 3.91 -19.76
N GLU A 84 -11.64 3.76 -19.96
CA GLU A 84 -10.62 3.88 -18.93
C GLU A 84 -10.51 5.31 -18.42
N PHE A 85 -10.60 6.30 -19.30
CA PHE A 85 -10.68 7.70 -18.91
C PHE A 85 -11.90 7.96 -18.03
N ASN A 86 -13.07 7.39 -18.37
CA ASN A 86 -14.27 7.50 -17.55
C ASN A 86 -14.11 6.83 -16.19
N ARG A 87 -13.51 5.62 -16.11
CA ARG A 87 -13.21 4.96 -14.83
C ARG A 87 -12.26 5.79 -13.96
N ILE A 88 -11.22 6.40 -14.54
CA ILE A 88 -10.29 7.30 -13.82
C ILE A 88 -11.04 8.53 -13.30
N ARG A 89 -11.90 9.13 -14.12
CA ARG A 89 -12.71 10.30 -13.73
C ARG A 89 -13.72 9.95 -12.64
N ASP A 90 -14.34 8.78 -12.68
CA ASP A 90 -15.28 8.31 -11.66
C ASP A 90 -14.56 8.09 -10.32
N MET A 91 -13.39 7.43 -10.33
CA MET A 91 -12.55 7.28 -9.14
C MET A 91 -12.11 8.64 -8.59
N HIS A 92 -11.67 9.55 -9.45
CA HIS A 92 -11.29 10.89 -9.05
C HIS A 92 -12.48 11.61 -8.39
N ARG A 93 -13.64 11.67 -9.07
CA ARG A 93 -14.84 12.33 -8.55
C ARG A 93 -15.28 11.80 -7.20
N GLU A 94 -15.24 10.48 -6.99
CA GLU A 94 -15.60 9.89 -5.70
C GLU A 94 -14.62 10.33 -4.61
N TRP A 95 -13.31 10.19 -4.83
CA TRP A 95 -12.31 10.33 -3.76
C TRP A 95 -11.70 11.72 -3.63
N SER A 96 -12.06 12.68 -4.49
CA SER A 96 -11.51 14.05 -4.49
C SER A 96 -12.42 15.12 -3.88
N GLN A 97 -13.53 14.75 -3.23
CA GLN A 97 -14.42 15.73 -2.61
C GLN A 97 -13.71 16.53 -1.50
N HIS A 98 -14.18 17.76 -1.27
CA HIS A 98 -13.68 18.58 -0.18
C HIS A 98 -14.10 17.94 1.17
N PRO A 99 -13.15 17.58 2.05
CA PRO A 99 -13.50 17.11 3.39
C PRO A 99 -14.31 18.15 4.18
N LEU A 100 -15.24 17.67 5.00
CA LEU A 100 -16.05 18.49 5.89
C LEU A 100 -15.19 19.00 7.06
N MET A 101 -15.48 20.22 7.51
CA MET A 101 -14.81 20.78 8.68
C MET A 101 -15.21 19.98 9.94
N PRO A 102 -14.24 19.54 10.77
CA PRO A 102 -14.55 18.82 12.00
C PRO A 102 -15.26 19.72 13.01
N VAL A 103 -16.07 19.09 13.87
CA VAL A 103 -16.72 19.79 14.99
C VAL A 103 -15.68 20.12 16.06
N LEU A 104 -15.86 21.22 16.79
CA LEU A 104 -14.99 21.58 17.91
C LEU A 104 -14.92 20.43 18.93
N GLY A 105 -13.70 20.04 19.27
CA GLY A 105 -13.42 18.94 20.19
C GLY A 105 -13.19 17.59 19.50
N ASP A 106 -13.50 17.44 18.21
CA ASP A 106 -13.14 16.25 17.44
C ASP A 106 -11.65 16.32 17.03
N VAL A 107 -10.83 15.48 17.67
CA VAL A 107 -9.38 15.44 17.49
C VAL A 107 -8.91 13.98 17.58
N GLU A 108 -7.92 13.62 16.76
CA GLU A 108 -7.29 12.30 16.86
C GLU A 108 -6.69 12.05 18.26
N PRO A 109 -6.95 10.88 18.86
CA PRO A 109 -6.48 10.58 20.21
C PRO A 109 -4.96 10.44 20.24
N LYS A 110 -4.32 11.11 21.21
CA LYS A 110 -2.88 10.96 21.48
C LYS A 110 -2.62 9.74 22.36
N PHE A 111 -1.39 9.21 22.29
CA PHE A 111 -0.95 8.16 23.20
C PHE A 111 -0.81 8.71 24.63
N PRO A 112 -1.47 8.11 25.65
CA PRO A 112 -1.42 8.64 27.01
C PRO A 112 -0.01 8.64 27.59
N LEU A 113 0.31 9.73 28.30
CA LEU A 113 1.58 9.88 29.02
C LEU A 113 1.63 8.95 30.25
N ASN A 114 2.82 8.77 30.81
CA ASN A 114 3.07 8.01 32.05
C ASN A 114 2.65 6.53 32.04
N LEU A 115 2.18 5.98 30.92
CA LEU A 115 1.95 4.54 30.76
C LEU A 115 3.24 3.75 30.49
N PHE A 116 4.13 4.31 29.65
CA PHE A 116 5.40 3.73 29.31
C PHE A 116 6.48 4.81 29.20
N LYS A 117 7.75 4.41 29.34
CA LYS A 117 8.88 5.28 29.01
C LYS A 117 8.79 5.75 27.56
N GLN A 118 9.25 6.97 27.28
CA GLN A 118 9.15 7.62 25.97
C GLN A 118 9.71 6.78 24.81
N ASN A 119 10.78 6.01 25.05
CA ASN A 119 11.44 5.17 24.04
C ASN A 119 10.76 3.81 23.82
N HIS A 120 9.64 3.54 24.48
CA HIS A 120 8.96 2.25 24.38
C HIS A 120 8.18 2.09 23.06
N ARG A 121 8.12 0.85 22.54
CA ARG A 121 7.42 0.53 21.28
C ARG A 121 5.91 0.78 21.30
N ALA A 122 5.30 0.89 22.48
CA ALA A 122 3.86 1.06 22.64
C ALA A 122 3.33 2.29 21.90
N LYS A 123 4.07 3.41 21.91
CA LYS A 123 3.68 4.65 21.24
C LYS A 123 3.45 4.45 19.74
N ARG A 124 4.39 3.81 19.04
CA ARG A 124 4.24 3.51 17.59
C ARG A 124 3.17 2.45 17.33
N ARG A 125 3.04 1.43 18.18
CA ARG A 125 2.00 0.40 18.03
C ARG A 125 0.60 0.98 18.15
N PHE A 126 0.38 1.91 19.09
CA PHE A 126 -0.87 2.62 19.25
C PHE A 126 -1.24 3.36 17.95
N LEU A 127 -0.33 4.18 17.44
CA LEU A 127 -0.55 4.96 16.22
C LEU A 127 -0.90 4.05 15.03
N VAL A 128 -0.12 3.00 14.79
CA VAL A 128 -0.38 2.07 13.68
C VAL A 128 -1.74 1.39 13.82
N ARG A 129 -2.10 0.94 15.03
CA ARG A 129 -3.38 0.25 15.27
C ARG A 129 -4.58 1.18 15.15
N TRP A 130 -4.44 2.44 15.54
CA TRP A 130 -5.48 3.45 15.39
C TRP A 130 -5.75 3.73 13.90
N HIS A 131 -4.72 4.10 13.12
CA HIS A 131 -4.90 4.34 11.69
C HIS A 131 -5.32 3.08 10.92
N LYS A 132 -4.86 1.89 11.34
CA LYS A 132 -5.28 0.63 10.70
C LYS A 132 -6.77 0.37 10.89
N ALA A 133 -7.33 0.69 12.05
CA ALA A 133 -8.77 0.57 12.30
C ALA A 133 -9.59 1.56 11.45
N ASN A 134 -9.10 2.80 11.32
CA ASN A 134 -9.74 3.88 10.57
C ASN A 134 -9.33 3.86 9.08
N THR A 135 -9.78 2.86 8.34
CA THR A 135 -9.53 2.76 6.89
C THR A 135 -10.26 3.87 6.12
N PRO A 136 -9.87 4.18 4.87
CA PRO A 136 -10.56 5.19 4.06
C PRO A 136 -12.06 4.94 3.89
N ALA A 137 -12.50 3.68 3.92
CA ALA A 137 -13.93 3.34 3.93
C ALA A 137 -14.69 3.90 5.16
N HIS A 138 -14.01 4.11 6.29
CA HIS A 138 -14.59 4.62 7.54
C HIS A 138 -14.41 6.13 7.73
N TRP A 139 -13.78 6.84 6.80
CA TRP A 139 -13.63 8.30 6.88
C TRP A 139 -14.94 9.00 6.55
N LEU A 140 -15.73 9.29 7.58
CA LEU A 140 -17.02 9.97 7.46
C LEU A 140 -16.89 11.47 7.15
N TRP A 141 -15.75 12.06 7.48
CA TRP A 141 -15.45 13.46 7.18
C TRP A 141 -15.22 13.71 5.68
N LEU A 142 -15.00 12.68 4.87
CA LEU A 142 -14.90 12.79 3.41
C LEU A 142 -16.24 12.36 2.76
N PRO A 143 -17.07 13.32 2.27
CA PRO A 143 -18.39 13.00 1.75
C PRO A 143 -18.27 12.23 0.44
N ARG A 144 -18.74 10.97 0.45
CA ARG A 144 -18.72 10.05 -0.68
C ARG A 144 -20.05 9.34 -0.83
N GLY A 145 -20.30 8.82 -2.03
CA GLY A 145 -21.49 8.05 -2.36
C GLY A 145 -22.48 8.84 -3.24
N PRO A 146 -23.56 8.16 -3.67
CA PRO A 146 -24.48 8.69 -4.68
C PRO A 146 -25.31 9.89 -4.20
N THR A 147 -25.42 10.10 -2.89
CA THR A 147 -26.18 11.20 -2.28
C THR A 147 -25.42 12.53 -2.28
N VAL A 148 -24.12 12.52 -2.56
CA VAL A 148 -23.27 13.71 -2.49
C VAL A 148 -23.42 14.55 -3.76
N LEU A 149 -23.77 15.83 -3.57
CA LEU A 149 -23.74 16.80 -4.66
C LEU A 149 -22.29 17.17 -4.96
N THR A 150 -21.89 17.06 -6.23
CA THR A 150 -20.51 17.26 -6.69
C THR A 150 -20.40 18.44 -7.66
N PRO A 151 -20.54 19.69 -7.18
CA PRO A 151 -20.73 20.87 -8.05
C PRO A 151 -19.54 21.19 -8.96
N LEU A 152 -18.33 20.75 -8.60
CA LEU A 152 -17.11 21.02 -9.37
C LEU A 152 -16.80 19.97 -10.44
N HIS A 153 -17.58 18.88 -10.51
CA HIS A 153 -17.28 17.74 -11.39
C HIS A 153 -18.42 17.47 -12.37
N HIS A 154 -18.07 16.91 -13.52
CA HIS A 154 -19.05 16.35 -14.44
C HIS A 154 -19.68 15.07 -13.87
N THR A 155 -20.98 14.92 -14.08
CA THR A 155 -21.81 13.85 -13.50
C THR A 155 -21.76 12.55 -14.30
N ASN A 156 -21.63 12.61 -15.62
CA ASN A 156 -21.69 11.42 -16.47
C ASN A 156 -20.85 11.57 -17.74
N PRO A 157 -20.57 10.47 -18.47
CA PRO A 157 -19.77 10.49 -19.69
C PRO A 157 -20.24 11.48 -20.76
N SER A 158 -21.56 11.73 -20.84
CA SER A 158 -22.14 12.62 -21.86
C SER A 158 -21.79 14.10 -21.70
N GLN A 159 -21.28 14.51 -20.54
CA GLN A 159 -20.87 15.89 -20.28
C GLN A 159 -19.41 16.17 -20.67
N TYR A 160 -18.62 15.13 -20.94
CA TYR A 160 -17.21 15.27 -21.32
C TYR A 160 -17.06 15.64 -22.81
N PRO A 161 -15.94 16.27 -23.19
CA PRO A 161 -15.78 16.88 -24.51
C PRO A 161 -15.86 15.88 -25.66
N GLU A 162 -15.50 14.61 -25.48
CA GLU A 162 -15.68 13.58 -26.52
C GLU A 162 -17.14 13.39 -26.96
N SER A 163 -18.12 13.72 -26.11
CA SER A 163 -19.55 13.65 -26.42
C SER A 163 -20.08 14.90 -27.13
N TRP A 164 -19.21 15.83 -27.55
CA TRP A 164 -19.58 17.13 -28.12
C TRP A 164 -20.59 17.04 -29.28
N ARG A 165 -20.48 16.01 -30.14
CA ARG A 165 -21.40 15.82 -31.28
C ARG A 165 -22.85 15.66 -30.87
N GLN A 166 -23.11 15.07 -29.70
CA GLN A 166 -24.45 14.89 -29.15
C GLN A 166 -25.00 16.20 -28.55
N MET A 167 -24.12 17.10 -28.11
CA MET A 167 -24.49 18.40 -27.54
C MET A 167 -24.84 19.45 -28.61
N VAL A 168 -24.43 19.22 -29.86
CA VAL A 168 -24.76 20.11 -30.98
C VAL A 168 -26.26 20.02 -31.28
N ARG A 169 -26.97 21.14 -31.11
CA ARG A 169 -28.36 21.26 -31.58
C ARG A 169 -28.37 21.12 -33.10
N LYS A 170 -29.07 20.11 -33.62
CA LYS A 170 -29.43 20.08 -35.05
C LYS A 170 -30.29 21.32 -35.31
N LYS A 171 -29.75 22.31 -36.03
CA LYS A 171 -30.58 23.35 -36.64
C LYS A 171 -31.58 22.63 -37.55
N LYS A 172 -32.87 22.79 -37.26
CA LYS A 172 -33.94 22.47 -38.22
C LYS A 172 -33.89 23.49 -39.35
#